data_AF-A0A3L8P3G2-F1
#
_entry.id   AF-A0A3L8P3G2-F1
#
_cell.length_a   1.000
_cell.length_b   1.000
_cell.length_c   1.000
_cell.angle_alpha   90.00
_cell.angle_beta   90.00
_cell.angle_gamma   90.00
#
_symmetry.space_group_name_H-M   'P 1'
#
loop_
_entity.id
_entity.type
_entity.pdbx_description
1 polymer ?
#
loop_
_entity_poly.entity_id
_entity_poly.type
_entity_poly.pdbx_seq_one_letter_code
_entity_poly.pdbx_strand_id
1 'polypeptide(L)'
;MPSFADVLQRRLRTDPGQPLVTFYDEATGERTELSVTTYANWVAKTAGVLVDDLGLDAGDAIGLELPPHWLVPVFEGAALTVGLTLDDAAGTVVGTTPEATLFCALLPFAVPAREPVATLDFGTLWPSQPDVFLGVADATPLEVASEAGRVLGDPGRFLGLLAGGGSLVIVVHADDERTEAIRAAERAG
;
A
#
# COMPACT_ATOMS: atom_id res chain seq x y z
N MET A 1 20.95 1.31 -9.69
CA MET A 1 19.76 2.07 -9.26
C MET A 1 19.31 1.48 -7.93
N PRO A 2 18.77 2.28 -6.98
CA PRO A 2 18.35 1.76 -5.68
C PRO A 2 17.15 0.81 -5.82
N SER A 3 17.06 -0.21 -4.97
CA SER A 3 15.83 -1.03 -4.86
C SER A 3 14.73 -0.28 -4.10
N PHE A 4 13.53 -0.85 -4.04
CA PHE A 4 12.46 -0.33 -3.18
C PHE A 4 12.90 -0.22 -1.71
N ALA A 5 13.54 -1.27 -1.19
CA ALA A 5 14.04 -1.30 0.18
C ALA A 5 15.07 -0.18 0.44
N ASP A 6 16.00 0.06 -0.49
CA ASP A 6 16.97 1.16 -0.39
C ASP A 6 16.31 2.53 -0.32
N VAL A 7 15.27 2.76 -1.14
CA VAL A 7 14.50 4.01 -1.16
C VAL A 7 13.76 4.19 0.16
N LEU A 8 13.02 3.17 0.62
CA LEU A 8 12.26 3.24 1.87
C LEU A 8 13.17 3.47 3.08
N GLN A 9 14.31 2.77 3.15
CA GLN A 9 15.31 2.98 4.20
C GLN A 9 15.93 4.38 4.18
N ARG A 10 16.10 4.97 2.99
CA ARG A 10 16.52 6.38 2.88
C ARG A 10 15.47 7.33 3.45
N ARG A 11 14.18 7.10 3.15
CA ARG A 11 13.07 7.92 3.69
C ARG A 11 13.01 7.83 5.21
N LEU A 12 13.08 6.62 5.77
CA LEU A 12 13.09 6.36 7.22
C LEU A 12 14.23 7.09 7.95
N ARG A 13 15.42 7.14 7.35
CA ARG A 13 16.56 7.87 7.94
C ARG A 13 16.44 9.39 7.83
N THR A 14 15.66 9.89 6.88
CA THR A 14 15.58 11.33 6.58
C THR A 14 14.47 12.00 7.37
N ASP A 15 13.23 11.52 7.24
CA ASP A 15 12.07 12.04 7.95
C ASP A 15 11.04 10.91 8.17
N PRO A 16 11.21 10.10 9.24
CA PRO A 16 10.33 8.96 9.50
C PRO A 16 8.90 9.35 9.87
N GLY A 17 8.68 10.60 10.29
CA GLY A 17 7.38 11.11 10.73
C GLY A 17 6.57 11.80 9.63
N GLN A 18 7.18 12.05 8.46
CA GLN A 18 6.50 12.68 7.33
C GLN A 18 5.23 11.91 6.93
N PRO A 19 4.07 12.57 6.77
CA PRO A 19 2.88 11.96 6.17
C PRO A 19 3.19 11.51 4.74
N LEU A 20 3.19 10.20 4.49
CA LEU A 20 3.63 9.59 3.24
C LEU A 20 2.44 9.21 2.34
N VAL A 21 1.39 8.62 2.93
CA VAL A 21 0.12 8.33 2.26
C VAL A 21 -1.01 8.86 3.13
N THR A 22 -1.93 9.62 2.55
CA THR A 22 -3.15 10.07 3.21
C THR A 22 -4.34 9.69 2.35
N PHE A 23 -5.32 9.01 2.93
CA PHE A 23 -6.52 8.53 2.24
C PHE A 23 -7.76 9.12 2.89
N TYR A 24 -8.67 9.58 2.02
CA TYR A 24 -9.98 10.09 2.37
C TYR A 24 -11.05 9.30 1.62
N ASP A 25 -12.05 8.82 2.36
CA ASP A 25 -13.31 8.33 1.79
C ASP A 25 -14.45 9.20 2.29
N GLU A 26 -14.99 10.04 1.41
CA GLU A 26 -16.05 10.98 1.77
C GLU A 26 -17.43 10.31 1.89
N ALA A 27 -17.62 9.09 1.39
CA ALA A 27 -18.87 8.35 1.60
C ALA A 27 -18.98 7.81 3.03
N THR A 28 -17.85 7.40 3.63
CA THR A 28 -17.80 6.81 4.98
C THR A 28 -17.29 7.77 6.05
N GLY A 29 -16.60 8.84 5.64
CA GLY A 29 -15.88 9.75 6.52
C GLY A 29 -14.53 9.20 7.01
N GLU A 30 -14.03 8.12 6.42
CA GLU A 30 -12.72 7.58 6.78
C GLU A 30 -11.60 8.56 6.39
N ARG A 31 -10.67 8.76 7.33
CA ARG A 31 -9.36 9.35 7.06
C ARG A 31 -8.27 8.45 7.62
N THR A 32 -7.45 7.90 6.75
CA THR A 32 -6.28 7.10 7.11
C THR A 32 -5.01 7.83 6.70
N GLU A 33 -4.06 7.99 7.62
CA GLU A 33 -2.77 8.61 7.34
C GLU A 33 -1.63 7.69 7.79
N LEU A 34 -0.70 7.44 6.87
CA LEU A 34 0.50 6.66 7.13
C LEU A 34 1.70 7.59 7.07
N SER A 35 2.43 7.71 8.19
CA SER A 35 3.79 8.25 8.17
C SER A 35 4.73 7.30 7.41
N VAL A 36 5.95 7.73 7.09
CA VAL A 36 6.97 6.82 6.53
C VAL A 36 7.19 5.60 7.43
N THR A 37 7.22 5.80 8.75
CA THR A 37 7.35 4.70 9.73
C THR A 37 6.15 3.76 9.68
N THR A 38 4.95 4.31 9.74
CA THR A 38 3.71 3.51 9.75
C THR A 38 3.56 2.75 8.43
N TYR A 39 3.90 3.37 7.30
CA TYR A 39 3.93 2.72 5.99
C TYR A 39 4.93 1.55 5.96
N ALA A 40 6.14 1.74 6.48
CA ALA A 40 7.14 0.66 6.55
C ALA A 40 6.67 -0.53 7.39
N ASN A 41 5.99 -0.27 8.52
CA ASN A 41 5.40 -1.33 9.34
C ASN A 41 4.30 -2.07 8.58
N TRP A 42 3.41 -1.35 7.88
CA TRP A 42 2.38 -1.97 7.04
C TRP A 42 2.98 -2.83 5.93
N VAL A 43 3.99 -2.33 5.23
CA VAL A 43 4.72 -3.09 4.20
C VAL A 43 5.33 -4.37 4.81
N ALA A 44 5.95 -4.28 5.98
CA ALA A 44 6.55 -5.44 6.65
C ALA A 44 5.51 -6.50 7.01
N LYS A 45 4.38 -6.09 7.60
CA LYS A 45 3.30 -7.01 7.95
C LYS A 45 2.67 -7.64 6.74
N THR A 46 2.39 -6.84 5.70
CA THR A 46 1.80 -7.34 4.46
C THR A 46 2.76 -8.28 3.74
N ALA A 47 4.05 -8.00 3.69
CA ALA A 47 5.05 -8.91 3.15
C ALA A 47 5.08 -10.25 3.92
N GLY A 48 4.96 -10.19 5.26
CA GLY A 48 4.78 -11.37 6.10
C GLY A 48 3.56 -12.20 5.72
N VAL A 49 2.39 -11.56 5.50
CA VAL A 49 1.19 -12.27 5.01
C VAL A 49 1.43 -12.93 3.64
N LEU A 50 2.05 -12.20 2.70
CA LEU A 50 2.32 -12.73 1.35
C LEU A 50 3.23 -13.97 1.39
N VAL A 51 4.21 -14.01 2.29
CA VAL A 51 5.15 -15.14 2.39
C VAL A 51 4.60 -16.25 3.29
N ASP A 52 4.22 -15.93 4.53
CA ASP A 52 3.91 -16.94 5.54
C ASP A 52 2.51 -17.55 5.35
N ASP A 53 1.54 -16.74 4.91
CA ASP A 53 0.14 -17.16 4.78
C ASP A 53 -0.23 -17.54 3.34
N LEU A 54 0.34 -16.87 2.33
CA LEU A 54 0.10 -17.21 0.91
C LEU A 54 1.20 -18.09 0.28
N GLY A 55 2.34 -18.27 0.94
CA GLY A 55 3.43 -19.12 0.46
C GLY A 55 4.15 -18.57 -0.77
N LEU A 56 4.12 -17.26 -1.00
CA LEU A 56 4.78 -16.62 -2.14
C LEU A 56 6.27 -16.39 -1.86
N ASP A 57 7.10 -16.48 -2.90
CA ASP A 57 8.53 -16.23 -2.86
C ASP A 57 8.97 -15.35 -4.05
N ALA A 58 10.21 -14.87 -4.02
CA ALA A 58 10.78 -14.04 -5.07
C ALA A 58 10.63 -14.71 -6.46
N GLY A 59 10.11 -13.94 -7.42
CA GLY A 59 9.80 -14.43 -8.77
C GLY A 59 8.35 -14.87 -8.99
N ASP A 60 7.54 -14.99 -7.92
CA ASP A 60 6.09 -15.16 -8.05
C ASP A 60 5.40 -13.84 -8.45
N ALA A 61 4.10 -13.90 -8.72
CA ALA A 61 3.30 -12.75 -9.11
C ALA A 61 1.96 -12.68 -8.36
N ILE A 62 1.46 -11.45 -8.16
CA ILE A 62 0.13 -11.17 -7.61
C ILE A 62 -0.63 -10.17 -8.47
N GLY A 63 -1.95 -10.32 -8.52
CA GLY A 63 -2.87 -9.34 -9.08
C GLY A 63 -3.47 -8.48 -7.96
N LEU A 64 -3.59 -7.17 -8.19
CA LEU A 64 -4.20 -6.23 -7.24
C LEU A 64 -5.53 -5.72 -7.80
N GLU A 65 -6.62 -6.39 -7.44
CA GLU A 65 -7.99 -6.01 -7.78
C GLU A 65 -8.62 -5.17 -6.65
N LEU A 66 -7.93 -4.10 -6.27
CA LEU A 66 -8.39 -3.15 -5.25
C LEU A 66 -8.86 -1.85 -5.92
N PRO A 67 -9.96 -1.23 -5.43
CA PRO A 67 -10.29 0.14 -5.82
C PRO A 67 -9.24 1.12 -5.29
N PRO A 68 -9.25 2.39 -5.72
CA PRO A 68 -8.35 3.41 -5.17
C PRO A 68 -8.43 3.49 -3.65
N HIS A 69 -7.41 2.97 -2.96
CA HIS A 69 -7.39 2.81 -1.50
C HIS A 69 -5.96 2.86 -0.97
N TRP A 70 -5.77 3.22 0.30
CA TRP A 70 -4.41 3.29 0.90
C TRP A 70 -3.71 1.92 0.98
N LEU A 71 -4.44 0.82 0.85
CA LEU A 71 -3.87 -0.53 0.81
C LEU A 71 -3.11 -0.81 -0.49
N VAL A 72 -3.47 -0.16 -1.61
CA VAL A 72 -2.78 -0.36 -2.90
C VAL A 72 -1.27 -0.10 -2.77
N PRO A 73 -0.80 1.09 -2.33
CA PRO A 73 0.64 1.34 -2.19
C PRO A 73 1.31 0.48 -1.11
N VAL A 74 0.54 -0.05 -0.15
CA VAL A 74 1.06 -1.00 0.85
C VAL A 74 1.33 -2.36 0.22
N PHE A 75 0.40 -2.90 -0.57
CA PHE A 75 0.58 -4.17 -1.29
C PHE A 75 1.66 -4.06 -2.38
N GLU A 76 1.74 -2.94 -3.10
CA GLU A 76 2.84 -2.69 -4.05
C GLU A 76 4.21 -2.72 -3.35
N GLY A 77 4.34 -2.03 -2.21
CA GLY A 77 5.57 -2.01 -1.43
C GLY A 77 5.93 -3.38 -0.85
N ALA A 78 4.93 -4.15 -0.40
CA ALA A 78 5.12 -5.50 0.11
C ALA A 78 5.57 -6.46 -1.00
N ALA A 79 4.92 -6.42 -2.17
CA ALA A 79 5.28 -7.20 -3.34
C ALA A 79 6.73 -6.94 -3.76
N LEU A 80 7.12 -5.66 -3.88
CA LEU A 80 8.49 -5.27 -4.21
C LEU A 80 9.50 -5.64 -3.11
N THR A 81 9.09 -5.66 -1.84
CA THR A 81 9.95 -6.09 -0.74
C THR A 81 10.26 -7.58 -0.82
N VAL A 82 9.27 -8.40 -1.19
CA VAL A 82 9.41 -9.86 -1.35
C VAL A 82 10.10 -10.23 -2.66
N GLY A 83 10.00 -9.39 -3.70
CA GLY A 83 10.50 -9.69 -5.05
C GLY A 83 9.43 -10.29 -5.97
N LEU A 84 8.17 -9.94 -5.72
CA LEU A 84 7.01 -10.35 -6.51
C LEU A 84 6.78 -9.38 -7.68
N THR A 85 6.21 -9.90 -8.76
CA THR A 85 5.71 -9.07 -9.87
C THR A 85 4.23 -8.73 -9.68
N LEU A 86 3.84 -7.50 -10.00
CA LEU A 86 2.43 -7.12 -10.11
C LEU A 86 1.95 -7.46 -11.52
N ASP A 87 0.98 -8.38 -11.62
CA ASP A 87 0.43 -8.87 -12.87
C ASP A 87 -1.06 -9.16 -12.72
N ASP A 88 -1.90 -8.47 -13.50
CA ASP A 88 -3.35 -8.66 -13.51
C ASP A 88 -3.76 -10.07 -13.96
N ALA A 89 -2.87 -10.82 -14.63
CA ALA A 89 -3.10 -12.20 -15.01
C ALA A 89 -2.58 -13.23 -13.97
N ALA A 90 -2.08 -12.77 -12.81
CA ALA A 90 -1.58 -13.66 -11.77
C ALA A 90 -2.68 -14.57 -11.19
N GLY A 91 -2.32 -15.80 -10.81
CA GLY A 91 -3.24 -16.74 -10.19
C GLY A 91 -3.60 -16.40 -8.74
N THR A 92 -2.74 -15.64 -8.03
CA THR A 92 -3.01 -15.13 -6.69
C THR A 92 -3.49 -13.70 -6.79
N VAL A 93 -4.71 -13.44 -6.32
CA VAL A 93 -5.36 -12.13 -6.41
C VAL A 93 -5.64 -11.58 -5.02
N VAL A 94 -5.21 -10.34 -4.77
CA VAL A 94 -5.64 -9.53 -3.63
C VAL A 94 -6.79 -8.65 -4.09
N GLY A 95 -7.95 -8.74 -3.44
CA GLY A 95 -9.13 -8.04 -3.93
C GLY A 95 -10.24 -7.89 -2.90
N THR A 96 -11.35 -7.31 -3.33
CA THR A 96 -12.53 -7.04 -2.49
C THR A 96 -13.71 -7.96 -2.78
N THR A 97 -13.52 -8.96 -3.64
CA THR A 97 -14.56 -9.92 -4.02
C THR A 97 -14.32 -11.25 -3.33
N PRO A 98 -15.37 -12.06 -3.08
CA PRO A 98 -15.21 -13.40 -2.49
C PRO A 98 -14.34 -14.35 -3.33
N GLU A 99 -14.08 -14.05 -4.59
CA GLU A 99 -13.24 -14.84 -5.49
C GLU A 99 -11.73 -14.56 -5.32
N ALA A 100 -11.37 -13.46 -4.64
CA ALA A 100 -9.97 -13.12 -4.38
C ALA A 100 -9.29 -14.16 -3.47
N THR A 101 -8.04 -14.50 -3.76
CA THR A 101 -7.22 -15.38 -2.90
C THR A 101 -7.04 -14.78 -1.50
N LEU A 102 -6.79 -13.46 -1.45
CA LEU A 102 -6.70 -12.68 -0.23
C LEU A 102 -7.74 -11.55 -0.28
N PHE A 103 -8.76 -11.67 0.54
CA PHE A 103 -9.85 -10.72 0.65
C PHE A 103 -9.47 -9.52 1.54
N CYS A 104 -9.78 -8.31 1.06
CA CYS A 104 -9.68 -7.06 1.80
C CYS A 104 -11.06 -6.44 2.00
N ALA A 105 -11.51 -6.34 3.26
CA ALA A 105 -12.82 -5.77 3.60
C ALA A 105 -12.93 -4.25 3.38
N LEU A 106 -11.80 -3.56 3.18
CA LEU A 106 -11.67 -2.09 3.07
C LEU A 106 -12.33 -1.31 4.20
N LEU A 107 -12.39 -1.91 5.39
CA LEU A 107 -12.83 -1.22 6.59
C LEU A 107 -11.68 -0.38 7.17
N PRO A 108 -11.98 0.68 7.93
CA PRO A 108 -10.95 1.50 8.56
C PRO A 108 -9.93 0.66 9.34
N PHE A 109 -8.65 0.98 9.17
CA PHE A 109 -7.50 0.20 9.70
C PHE A 109 -7.39 -1.25 9.20
N ALA A 110 -7.98 -1.57 8.04
CA ALA A 110 -7.94 -2.90 7.45
C ALA A 110 -8.37 -4.00 8.43
N VAL A 111 -9.40 -3.74 9.24
CA VAL A 111 -9.97 -4.74 10.15
C VAL A 111 -10.65 -5.87 9.37
N PRO A 112 -10.83 -7.06 9.98
CA PRO A 112 -11.50 -8.18 9.34
C PRO A 112 -12.88 -7.84 8.77
N ALA A 113 -13.31 -8.63 7.80
CA ALA A 113 -14.69 -8.65 7.33
C ALA A 113 -15.65 -8.83 8.51
N ARG A 114 -16.77 -8.11 8.47
CA ARG A 114 -17.80 -8.20 9.53
C ARG A 114 -18.47 -9.57 9.57
N GLU A 115 -18.56 -10.20 8.42
CA GLU A 115 -19.09 -11.55 8.24
C GLU A 115 -17.99 -12.47 7.72
N PRO A 116 -18.00 -13.76 8.07
CA PRO A 116 -17.02 -14.71 7.56
C PRO A 116 -16.99 -14.75 6.03
N VAL A 117 -15.78 -14.71 5.47
CA VAL A 117 -15.53 -14.92 4.03
C VAL A 117 -15.00 -16.33 3.79
N ALA A 118 -15.21 -16.85 2.58
CA ALA A 118 -14.78 -18.19 2.21
C ALA A 118 -13.27 -18.29 1.89
N THR A 119 -12.62 -17.15 1.70
CA THR A 119 -11.20 -17.01 1.36
C THR A 119 -10.41 -16.46 2.55
N LEU A 120 -9.10 -16.26 2.37
CA LEU A 120 -8.27 -15.68 3.43
C LEU A 120 -8.64 -14.21 3.61
N ASP A 121 -8.90 -13.79 4.85
CA ASP A 121 -9.21 -12.40 5.19
C ASP A 121 -7.94 -11.70 5.67
N PHE A 122 -7.44 -10.74 4.88
CA PHE A 122 -6.26 -9.96 5.21
C PHE A 122 -6.33 -9.35 6.61
N GLY A 123 -7.51 -8.85 7.01
CA GLY A 123 -7.72 -8.20 8.31
C GLY A 123 -7.51 -9.12 9.51
N THR A 124 -7.62 -10.44 9.31
CA THR A 124 -7.36 -11.44 10.35
C THR A 124 -5.88 -11.84 10.43
N LEU A 125 -5.13 -11.68 9.34
CA LEU A 125 -3.77 -12.17 9.19
C LEU A 125 -2.73 -11.12 9.58
N TRP A 126 -2.84 -9.90 9.05
CA TRP A 126 -1.82 -8.86 9.28
C TRP A 126 -1.53 -8.55 10.76
N PRO A 127 -2.47 -8.62 11.72
CA PRO A 127 -2.17 -8.26 13.12
C PRO A 127 -1.14 -9.18 13.80
N SER A 128 -1.01 -10.43 13.35
CA SER A 128 -0.04 -11.39 13.90
C SER A 128 1.37 -11.18 13.36
N GLN A 129 1.50 -10.47 12.24
CA GLN A 129 2.76 -10.25 11.54
C GLN A 129 3.63 -9.19 12.26
N PRO A 130 4.97 -9.35 12.30
CA PRO A 130 5.87 -8.39 12.93
C PRO A 130 5.96 -7.07 12.16
N ASP A 131 6.36 -6.00 12.85
CA ASP A 131 6.62 -4.68 12.23
C ASP A 131 7.94 -4.64 11.42
N VAL A 132 8.62 -5.78 11.29
CA VAL A 132 9.87 -5.95 10.55
C VAL A 132 9.76 -7.22 9.72
N PHE A 133 9.98 -7.10 8.42
CA PHE A 133 10.04 -8.26 7.55
C PHE A 133 11.39 -8.96 7.74
N LEU A 134 11.36 -10.26 8.08
CA LEU A 134 12.55 -11.06 8.37
C LEU A 134 13.05 -11.87 7.15
N GLY A 135 12.35 -11.81 6.02
CA GLY A 135 12.77 -12.41 4.77
C GLY A 135 13.93 -11.66 4.10
N VAL A 136 14.47 -12.25 3.04
CA VAL A 136 15.49 -11.58 2.21
C VAL A 136 14.77 -10.56 1.34
N ALA A 137 14.99 -9.27 1.61
CA ALA A 137 14.43 -8.21 0.78
C ALA A 137 15.01 -8.28 -0.64
N ASP A 138 14.15 -8.11 -1.64
CA ASP A 138 14.58 -8.10 -3.02
C ASP A 138 15.45 -6.87 -3.33
N ALA A 139 16.49 -7.11 -4.12
CA ALA A 139 17.48 -6.12 -4.51
C ALA A 139 17.28 -5.61 -5.94
N THR A 140 16.19 -6.02 -6.62
CA THR A 140 15.90 -5.56 -7.97
C THR A 140 15.77 -4.04 -7.98
N PRO A 141 16.44 -3.37 -8.92
CA PRO A 141 16.32 -1.92 -9.05
C PRO A 141 14.88 -1.45 -9.22
N LEU A 142 14.50 -0.42 -8.49
CA LEU A 142 13.20 0.22 -8.68
C LEU A 142 13.24 1.13 -9.92
N GLU A 143 12.65 0.67 -11.01
CA GLU A 143 12.64 1.36 -12.31
C GLU A 143 11.40 2.26 -12.47
N VAL A 144 11.35 3.34 -11.69
CA VAL A 144 10.26 4.34 -11.76
C VAL A 144 10.81 5.75 -11.94
N ALA A 145 10.08 6.58 -12.69
CA ALA A 145 10.39 8.00 -12.78
C ALA A 145 10.17 8.66 -11.40
N SER A 146 11.18 9.35 -10.89
CA SER A 146 11.08 10.02 -9.59
C SER A 146 10.23 11.27 -9.68
N GLU A 147 9.30 11.40 -8.72
CA GLU A 147 8.41 12.54 -8.57
C GLU A 147 8.52 13.11 -7.15
N ALA A 148 8.45 14.44 -7.00
CA ALA A 148 8.55 15.11 -5.72
C ALA A 148 7.27 15.89 -5.40
N GLY A 149 7.12 16.29 -4.13
CA GLY A 149 5.97 17.06 -3.66
C GLY A 149 4.85 16.20 -3.08
N ARG A 150 3.81 16.87 -2.58
CA ARG A 150 2.59 16.24 -2.08
C ARG A 150 1.55 16.31 -3.18
N VAL A 151 1.00 15.18 -3.58
CA VAL A 151 0.17 15.07 -4.79
C VAL A 151 -1.15 14.40 -4.45
N LEU A 152 -2.25 14.98 -4.94
CA LEU A 152 -3.55 14.34 -4.90
C LEU A 152 -3.72 13.54 -6.19
N GLY A 153 -3.93 12.22 -6.10
CA GLY A 153 -4.09 11.42 -7.30
C GLY A 153 -4.23 9.92 -7.07
N ASP A 154 -4.05 9.19 -8.17
CA ASP A 154 -4.16 7.74 -8.24
C ASP A 154 -3.04 7.02 -7.45
N PRO A 155 -3.36 5.90 -6.75
CA PRO A 155 -2.37 5.08 -6.05
C PRO A 155 -1.16 4.64 -6.89
N GLY A 156 -1.32 4.36 -8.19
CA GLY A 156 -0.24 3.89 -9.06
C GLY A 156 0.89 4.92 -9.27
N ARG A 157 0.68 6.18 -8.87
CA ARG A 157 1.74 7.20 -8.86
C ARG A 157 2.70 7.07 -7.66
N PHE A 158 2.34 6.27 -6.66
CA PHE A 158 3.00 6.25 -5.37
C PHE A 158 4.49 5.92 -5.44
N LEU A 159 4.88 4.90 -6.22
CA LEU A 159 6.28 4.47 -6.29
C LEU A 159 7.21 5.58 -6.82
N GLY A 160 6.74 6.36 -7.80
CA GLY A 160 7.47 7.53 -8.31
C GLY A 160 7.64 8.61 -7.24
N LEU A 161 6.56 8.91 -6.49
CA LEU A 161 6.58 9.87 -5.38
C LEU A 161 7.48 9.40 -4.23
N LEU A 162 7.45 8.12 -3.89
CA LEU A 162 8.31 7.53 -2.87
C LEU A 162 9.79 7.71 -3.25
N ALA A 163 10.13 7.41 -4.50
CA ALA A 163 11.48 7.52 -5.05
C ALA A 163 12.00 8.97 -5.09
N GLY A 164 11.15 9.95 -5.41
CA GLY A 164 11.53 11.35 -5.51
C GLY A 164 11.38 12.19 -4.23
N GLY A 165 11.00 11.57 -3.09
CA GLY A 165 10.86 12.30 -1.82
C GLY A 165 9.47 12.91 -1.59
N GLY A 166 8.51 12.66 -2.50
CA GLY A 166 7.13 13.10 -2.41
C GLY A 166 6.24 12.25 -1.49
N SER A 167 4.95 12.56 -1.49
CA SER A 167 3.89 11.89 -0.70
C SER A 167 2.56 11.93 -1.45
N LEU A 168 1.69 10.96 -1.21
CA LEU A 168 0.43 10.79 -1.93
C LEU A 168 -0.78 11.11 -1.04
N VAL A 169 -1.76 11.78 -1.63
CA VAL A 169 -3.12 11.96 -1.10
C VAL A 169 -4.09 11.26 -2.05
N ILE A 170 -4.88 10.34 -1.53
CA ILE A 170 -5.92 9.60 -2.26
C ILE A 170 -7.27 10.09 -1.72
N VAL A 171 -8.18 10.46 -2.61
CA VAL A 171 -9.53 10.89 -2.25
C VAL A 171 -10.52 10.10 -3.10
N VAL A 172 -11.48 9.46 -2.46
CA VAL A 172 -12.59 8.76 -3.12
C VAL A 172 -13.94 9.28 -2.64
N HIS A 173 -14.94 9.13 -3.50
CA HIS A 173 -16.34 9.50 -3.24
C HIS A 173 -16.57 10.98 -2.87
N ALA A 174 -15.63 11.87 -3.20
CA ALA A 174 -15.76 13.30 -3.07
C ALA A 174 -16.33 13.92 -4.34
N ASP A 175 -17.12 14.99 -4.21
CA ASP A 175 -17.40 15.88 -5.35
C ASP A 175 -16.21 16.82 -5.63
N ASP A 176 -16.31 17.61 -6.70
CA ASP A 176 -15.22 18.50 -7.13
C ASP A 176 -14.89 19.57 -6.08
N GLU A 177 -15.91 20.15 -5.43
CA GLU A 177 -15.74 21.17 -4.40
C GLU A 177 -14.98 20.60 -3.20
N ARG A 178 -15.39 19.41 -2.75
CA ARG A 178 -14.76 18.72 -1.63
C ARG A 178 -13.36 18.25 -1.96
N THR A 179 -13.13 17.77 -3.18
CA THR A 179 -11.79 17.39 -3.67
C THR A 179 -10.84 18.59 -3.64
N GLU A 180 -11.28 19.76 -4.10
CA GLU A 180 -10.46 20.98 -4.08
C GLU A 180 -10.21 21.46 -2.64
N ALA A 181 -11.22 21.38 -1.76
CA ALA A 181 -11.04 21.71 -0.35
C ALA A 181 -9.99 20.81 0.34
N ILE A 182 -10.00 19.50 0.06
CA ILE A 182 -8.99 18.56 0.57
C ILE A 182 -7.62 18.87 -0.03
N ARG A 183 -7.54 19.11 -1.35
CA ARG A 183 -6.30 19.49 -2.04
C ARG A 183 -5.64 20.71 -1.38
N ALA A 184 -6.42 21.76 -1.13
CA ALA A 184 -5.96 22.98 -0.48
C ALA A 184 -5.51 22.73 0.98
N ALA A 185 -6.27 21.95 1.75
CA ALA A 185 -5.94 21.61 3.13
C ALA A 185 -4.64 20.80 3.24
N GLU A 186 -4.45 19.83 2.33
CA GLU A 186 -3.26 19.00 2.24
C GLU A 186 -2.08 19.70 1.56
N ARG A 187 -2.29 20.88 0.94
CA ARG A 187 -1.32 21.57 0.10
C ARG A 187 -0.77 20.65 -1.00
N ALA A 188 -1.65 19.83 -1.56
CA ALA A 188 -1.32 18.88 -2.60
C ALA A 188 -1.39 19.56 -3.98
N GLY A 189 -0.34 19.39 -4.78
CA GLY A 189 -0.26 19.87 -6.17
C GLY A 189 -1.03 19.00 -7.14
#